data_AF-A0A9P1F302-F1
#
_entry.id   AF-A0A9P1F302-F1
#
_cell.length_a   1.000
_cell.length_b   1.000
_cell.length_c   1.000
_cell.angle_alpha   90.00
_cell.angle_beta   90.00
_cell.angle_gamma   90.00
#
_symmetry.space_group_name_H-M   'P 1'
#
loop_
_entity.id
_entity.type
_entity.pdbx_description
1 polymer ?
#
loop_
_entity_poly.entity_id
_entity_poly.type
_entity_poly.pdbx_seq_one_letter_code
_entity_poly.pdbx_strand_id
1 'polypeptide(L)'
;MSTTGSDACQKCARTHARLENSLKRAVDLEQELATYEQFMQRHMDRKKEDANRNETEKKELKEQLAVSKSHFESALTANNEQTRRVLQQVESKCRRLESDLEEYKHMEGSYLKRIMELEKENQGLKAACRKSADTKMFETLLERMKILEETHSQNSSFLTNSSTFQSTSTTNSASEEKLIEMNERKYQLELADPIAQAQQLIQRFMTLTDDRVRILKLEMFLDDFAYEYTLYVTALESNIDMLMKSAELSDLEPLPDFPNPLTPELMAQFEAALKKDNSPRENRFTMNTSNCQICERSIEKHHEIEACDSCGQHFHRECGRVFSERQLNCVTPGCTSKFGGANWR
;
A
#
# COMPACT_ATOMS: atom_id res chain seq x y z
N MET A 1 94.37 -15.89 -76.03
CA MET A 1 93.82 -16.45 -74.78
C MET A 1 93.95 -15.40 -73.69
N SER A 2 92.86 -14.80 -73.21
CA SER A 2 92.77 -14.00 -71.95
C SER A 2 91.36 -13.39 -71.79
N THR A 3 90.33 -14.22 -71.69
CA THR A 3 88.94 -13.78 -71.41
C THR A 3 88.39 -14.33 -70.10
N THR A 4 89.18 -15.10 -69.35
CA THR A 4 88.72 -15.78 -68.12
C THR A 4 88.85 -14.94 -66.84
N GLY A 5 89.54 -13.79 -66.86
CA GLY A 5 89.74 -12.92 -65.70
C GLY A 5 88.58 -11.96 -65.36
N SER A 6 87.77 -11.58 -66.36
CA SER A 6 86.69 -10.59 -66.20
C SER A 6 85.42 -11.16 -65.56
N ASP A 7 85.07 -12.41 -65.90
CA ASP A 7 83.85 -13.08 -65.40
C ASP A 7 83.94 -13.48 -63.93
N ALA A 8 85.15 -13.82 -63.45
CA ALA A 8 85.39 -14.13 -62.05
C ALA A 8 85.21 -12.89 -61.14
N CYS A 9 85.66 -11.72 -61.62
CA CYS A 9 85.52 -10.46 -60.89
C CYS A 9 84.05 -9.99 -60.81
N GLN A 10 83.30 -10.10 -61.91
CA GLN A 10 81.86 -9.79 -61.89
C GLN A 10 81.05 -10.74 -61.00
N LYS A 11 81.39 -12.04 -60.97
CA LYS A 11 80.75 -13.00 -60.06
C LYS A 11 81.04 -12.66 -58.59
N CYS A 12 82.27 -12.29 -58.26
CA CYS A 12 82.65 -11.85 -56.92
C CYS A 12 81.85 -10.61 -56.47
N ALA A 13 81.79 -9.58 -57.31
CA ALA A 13 81.03 -8.36 -57.02
C ALA A 13 79.52 -8.62 -56.80
N ARG A 14 78.91 -9.50 -57.62
CA ARG A 14 77.49 -9.88 -57.43
C ARG A 14 77.26 -10.67 -56.14
N THR A 15 78.19 -11.53 -55.75
CA THR A 15 78.10 -12.27 -54.48
C THR A 15 78.26 -11.32 -53.31
N HIS A 16 79.18 -10.36 -53.36
CA HIS A 16 79.36 -9.33 -52.33
C HIS A 16 78.09 -8.49 -52.15
N ALA A 17 77.52 -7.95 -53.24
CA ALA A 17 76.29 -7.18 -53.18
C ALA A 17 75.09 -7.99 -52.65
N ARG A 18 75.03 -9.31 -52.94
CA ARG A 18 74.02 -10.20 -52.35
C ARG A 18 74.23 -10.38 -50.86
N LEU A 19 75.47 -10.55 -50.40
CA LEU A 19 75.79 -10.69 -48.98
C LEU A 19 75.50 -9.40 -48.21
N GLU A 20 75.84 -8.23 -48.77
CA GLU A 20 75.50 -6.93 -48.16
C GLU A 20 73.99 -6.72 -48.04
N ASN A 21 73.22 -7.06 -49.08
CA ASN A 21 71.76 -6.99 -49.03
C ASN A 21 71.17 -7.98 -48.02
N SER A 22 71.71 -9.20 -47.95
CA SER A 22 71.30 -10.19 -46.96
C SER A 22 71.62 -9.75 -45.52
N LEU A 23 72.80 -9.15 -45.30
CA LEU A 23 73.19 -8.61 -43.99
C LEU A 23 72.29 -7.45 -43.59
N LYS A 24 72.00 -6.52 -44.51
CA LYS A 24 71.07 -5.41 -44.24
C LYS A 24 69.68 -5.94 -43.86
N ARG A 25 69.17 -6.91 -44.61
CA ARG A 25 67.88 -7.55 -44.31
C ARG A 25 67.88 -8.27 -42.96
N ALA A 26 68.99 -8.89 -42.58
CA ALA A 26 69.13 -9.53 -41.27
C ALA A 26 69.06 -8.49 -40.13
N VAL A 27 69.77 -7.36 -40.28
CA VAL A 27 69.72 -6.24 -39.32
C VAL A 27 68.31 -5.64 -39.23
N ASP A 28 67.63 -5.43 -40.36
CA ASP A 28 66.26 -4.91 -40.39
C ASP A 28 65.30 -5.87 -39.66
N LEU A 29 65.42 -7.19 -39.89
CA LEU A 29 64.62 -8.21 -39.19
C LEU A 29 64.92 -8.29 -37.69
N GLU A 30 66.17 -8.15 -37.28
CA GLU A 30 66.55 -8.09 -35.86
C GLU A 30 65.92 -6.87 -35.18
N GLN A 31 65.90 -5.72 -35.87
CA GLN A 31 65.26 -4.51 -35.37
C GLN A 31 63.73 -4.68 -35.28
N GLU A 32 63.09 -5.28 -36.28
CA GLU A 32 61.66 -5.62 -36.25
C GLU A 32 61.32 -6.56 -35.09
N LEU A 33 62.10 -7.64 -34.89
CA LEU A 33 61.93 -8.56 -33.77
C LEU A 33 62.03 -7.85 -32.42
N ALA A 34 63.03 -6.99 -32.24
CA ALA A 34 63.18 -6.21 -31.01
C ALA A 34 61.97 -5.28 -30.76
N THR A 35 61.42 -4.65 -31.81
CA THR A 35 60.20 -3.83 -31.66
C THR A 35 58.97 -4.67 -31.31
N TYR A 36 58.85 -5.87 -31.88
CA TYR A 36 57.75 -6.78 -31.59
C TYR A 36 57.82 -7.32 -30.15
N GLU A 37 59.01 -7.68 -29.66
CA GLU A 37 59.24 -8.08 -28.28
C GLU A 37 58.86 -6.98 -27.28
N GLN A 38 59.27 -5.72 -27.55
CA GLN A 38 58.88 -4.58 -26.73
C GLN A 38 57.35 -4.35 -26.74
N PHE A 39 56.71 -4.49 -27.90
CA PHE A 39 55.26 -4.38 -28.01
C PHE A 39 54.55 -5.44 -27.18
N MET A 40 54.98 -6.70 -27.28
CA MET A 40 54.43 -7.81 -26.53
C MET A 40 54.62 -7.62 -25.03
N GLN A 41 55.79 -7.17 -24.58
CA GLN A 41 56.06 -6.88 -23.18
C GLN A 41 55.10 -5.80 -22.64
N ARG A 42 54.95 -4.67 -23.35
CA ARG A 42 54.01 -3.60 -22.95
C ARG A 42 52.55 -4.06 -22.93
N HIS A 43 52.18 -5.00 -23.80
CA HIS A 43 50.84 -5.56 -23.82
C HIS A 43 50.61 -6.50 -22.62
N MET A 44 51.61 -7.30 -22.24
CA MET A 44 51.56 -8.15 -21.05
C MET A 44 51.53 -7.33 -19.76
N ASP A 45 52.32 -6.27 -19.68
CA ASP A 45 52.35 -5.36 -18.52
C ASP A 45 50.98 -4.67 -18.33
N ARG A 46 50.39 -4.16 -19.43
CA ARG A 46 49.03 -3.60 -19.40
C ARG A 46 47.98 -4.60 -18.94
N LYS A 47 48.01 -5.84 -19.45
CA LYS A 47 47.11 -6.90 -18.99
C LYS A 47 47.25 -7.19 -17.50
N LYS A 48 48.48 -7.15 -16.97
CA LYS A 48 48.75 -7.35 -15.55
C LYS A 48 48.22 -6.20 -14.70
N GLU A 49 48.39 -4.96 -15.16
CA GLU A 49 47.80 -3.79 -14.51
C GLU A 49 46.27 -3.85 -14.48
N ASP A 50 45.65 -4.18 -15.61
CA ASP A 50 44.19 -4.30 -15.70
C ASP A 50 43.67 -5.42 -14.79
N ALA A 51 44.37 -6.56 -14.72
CA ALA A 51 44.04 -7.63 -13.79
C ALA A 51 44.10 -7.19 -12.33
N ASN A 52 45.14 -6.44 -11.95
CA ASN A 52 45.28 -5.90 -10.60
C ASN A 52 44.20 -4.87 -10.27
N ARG A 53 43.87 -3.96 -11.19
CA ARG A 53 42.79 -2.97 -11.01
C ARG A 53 41.43 -3.66 -10.83
N ASN A 54 41.14 -4.64 -11.68
CA ASN A 54 39.91 -5.43 -11.57
C ASN A 54 39.84 -6.18 -10.22
N GLU A 55 40.96 -6.68 -9.72
CA GLU A 55 41.02 -7.35 -8.41
C GLU A 55 40.78 -6.36 -7.25
N THR A 56 41.35 -5.16 -7.31
CA THR A 56 41.10 -4.11 -6.31
C THR A 56 39.64 -3.65 -6.32
N GLU A 57 39.08 -3.37 -7.50
CA GLU A 57 37.67 -2.99 -7.63
C GLU A 57 36.74 -4.09 -7.12
N LYS A 58 37.03 -5.35 -7.44
CA LYS A 58 36.28 -6.50 -6.93
C LYS A 58 36.35 -6.60 -5.40
N LYS A 59 37.48 -6.27 -4.79
CA LYS A 59 37.65 -6.27 -3.33
C LYS A 59 36.82 -5.14 -2.69
N GLU A 60 36.88 -3.93 -3.25
CA GLU A 60 36.10 -2.78 -2.80
C GLU A 60 34.59 -3.04 -2.91
N LEU A 61 34.11 -3.58 -4.03
CA LEU A 61 32.71 -3.93 -4.21
C LEU A 61 32.23 -5.00 -3.22
N LYS A 62 33.09 -5.98 -2.89
CA LYS A 62 32.77 -6.98 -1.86
C LYS A 62 32.68 -6.37 -0.47
N GLU A 63 33.53 -5.42 -0.14
CA GLU A 63 33.52 -4.72 1.13
C GLU A 63 32.26 -3.84 1.26
N GLN A 64 31.93 -3.07 0.22
CA GLN A 64 30.69 -2.29 0.16
C GLN A 64 29.44 -3.17 0.31
N LEU A 65 29.42 -4.34 -0.36
CA LEU A 65 28.33 -5.30 -0.23
C LEU A 65 28.22 -5.84 1.21
N ALA A 66 29.34 -6.14 1.87
CA ALA A 66 29.34 -6.61 3.26
C ALA A 66 28.83 -5.55 4.23
N VAL A 67 29.26 -4.29 4.07
CA VAL A 67 28.78 -3.16 4.88
C VAL A 67 27.29 -2.93 4.67
N SER A 68 26.84 -2.91 3.41
CA SER A 68 25.42 -2.76 3.07
C SER A 68 24.57 -3.87 3.69
N LYS A 69 25.01 -5.13 3.57
CA LYS A 69 24.34 -6.28 4.18
C LYS A 69 24.24 -6.15 5.70
N SER A 70 25.33 -5.75 6.36
CA SER A 70 25.34 -5.54 7.82
C SER A 70 24.39 -4.43 8.26
N HIS A 71 24.31 -3.32 7.51
CA HIS A 71 23.35 -2.24 7.78
C HIS A 71 21.90 -2.72 7.62
N PHE A 72 21.59 -3.48 6.57
CA PHE A 72 20.25 -4.03 6.37
C PHE A 72 19.86 -5.01 7.48
N GLU A 73 20.75 -5.90 7.88
CA GLU A 73 20.51 -6.85 8.98
C GLU A 73 20.29 -6.11 10.31
N SER A 74 21.05 -5.06 10.58
CA SER A 74 20.90 -4.23 11.78
C SER A 74 19.57 -3.46 11.77
N ALA A 75 19.18 -2.88 10.64
CA ALA A 75 17.90 -2.19 10.50
C ALA A 75 16.72 -3.16 10.65
N LEU A 76 16.81 -4.36 10.06
CA LEU A 76 15.78 -5.38 10.16
C LEU A 76 15.59 -5.87 11.59
N THR A 77 16.70 -6.13 12.31
CA THR A 77 16.65 -6.53 13.72
C THR A 77 16.06 -5.45 14.62
N ALA A 78 16.43 -4.18 14.40
CA ALA A 78 15.86 -3.04 15.14
C ALA A 78 14.35 -2.91 14.89
N ASN A 79 13.90 -3.02 13.63
CA ASN A 79 12.49 -2.92 13.28
C ASN A 79 11.66 -4.09 13.85
N ASN A 80 12.21 -5.31 13.81
CA ASN A 80 11.56 -6.48 14.40
C ASN A 80 11.39 -6.32 15.92
N GLU A 81 12.40 -5.78 16.60
CA GLU A 81 12.34 -5.50 18.03
C GLU A 81 11.30 -4.42 18.36
N GLN A 82 11.23 -3.35 17.56
CA GLN A 82 10.20 -2.32 17.70
C GLN A 82 8.79 -2.90 17.52
N THR A 83 8.59 -3.70 16.47
CA THR A 83 7.32 -4.38 16.19
C THR A 83 6.91 -5.29 17.35
N ARG A 84 7.87 -6.03 17.92
CA ARG A 84 7.64 -6.88 19.09
C ARG A 84 7.16 -6.10 20.31
N ARG A 85 7.74 -4.92 20.58
CA ARG A 85 7.32 -4.06 21.70
C ARG A 85 5.91 -3.52 21.50
N VAL A 86 5.57 -3.10 20.29
CA VAL A 86 4.21 -2.64 19.96
C VAL A 86 3.20 -3.76 20.15
N LEU A 87 3.50 -4.97 19.66
CA LEU A 87 2.64 -6.14 19.86
C LEU A 87 2.42 -6.44 21.35
N GLN A 88 3.48 -6.45 22.16
CA GLN A 88 3.36 -6.65 23.61
C GLN A 88 2.51 -5.58 24.30
N GLN A 89 2.64 -4.31 23.88
CA GLN A 89 1.81 -3.23 24.41
C GLN A 89 0.34 -3.42 24.05
N VAL A 90 0.03 -3.76 22.80
CA VAL A 90 -1.34 -4.04 22.34
C VAL A 90 -1.93 -5.23 23.07
N GLU A 91 -1.19 -6.35 23.20
CA GLU A 91 -1.61 -7.53 23.97
C GLU A 91 -1.89 -7.19 25.44
N SER A 92 -1.08 -6.33 26.05
CA SER A 92 -1.34 -5.86 27.42
C SER A 92 -2.61 -5.02 27.52
N LYS A 93 -2.91 -4.21 26.50
CA LYS A 93 -4.11 -3.39 26.44
C LYS A 93 -5.35 -4.25 26.22
N CYS A 94 -5.31 -5.24 25.33
CA CYS A 94 -6.39 -6.19 25.11
C CYS A 94 -6.72 -6.95 26.41
N ARG A 95 -5.71 -7.48 27.11
CA ARG A 95 -5.94 -8.17 28.40
C ARG A 95 -6.60 -7.29 29.46
N ARG A 96 -6.22 -5.99 29.53
CA ARG A 96 -6.89 -5.04 30.43
C ARG A 96 -8.35 -4.84 30.04
N LEU A 97 -8.62 -4.56 28.76
CA LEU A 97 -9.99 -4.36 28.27
C LEU A 97 -10.87 -5.60 28.44
N GLU A 98 -10.32 -6.80 28.27
CA GLU A 98 -11.02 -8.06 28.54
C GLU A 98 -11.37 -8.21 30.02
N SER A 99 -10.46 -7.83 30.92
CA SER A 99 -10.72 -7.80 32.37
C SER A 99 -11.83 -6.80 32.71
N ASP A 100 -11.73 -5.57 32.20
CA ASP A 100 -12.73 -4.52 32.41
C ASP A 100 -14.10 -4.96 31.91
N LEU A 101 -14.17 -5.59 30.73
CA LEU A 101 -15.41 -6.10 30.15
C LEU A 101 -16.05 -7.20 30.99
N GLU A 102 -15.24 -8.07 31.60
CA GLU A 102 -15.75 -9.10 32.52
C GLU A 102 -16.27 -8.49 33.83
N GLU A 103 -15.62 -7.45 34.34
CA GLU A 103 -16.12 -6.68 35.49
C GLU A 103 -17.46 -5.99 35.17
N TYR A 104 -17.59 -5.39 33.98
CA TYR A 104 -18.85 -4.78 33.53
C TYR A 104 -19.98 -5.80 33.44
N LYS A 105 -19.74 -6.99 32.86
CA LYS A 105 -20.73 -8.07 32.83
C LYS A 105 -21.16 -8.50 34.22
N HIS A 106 -20.21 -8.58 35.16
CA HIS A 106 -20.51 -8.93 36.54
C HIS A 106 -21.40 -7.87 37.19
N MET A 107 -21.08 -6.58 37.01
CA MET A 107 -21.89 -5.47 37.50
C MET A 107 -23.30 -5.48 36.89
N GLU A 108 -23.41 -5.65 35.57
CA GLU A 108 -24.69 -5.75 34.86
C GLU A 108 -25.56 -6.88 35.43
N GLY A 109 -24.97 -8.06 35.64
CA GLY A 109 -25.66 -9.19 36.29
C GLY A 109 -26.16 -8.88 37.70
N SER A 110 -25.37 -8.14 38.49
CA SER A 110 -25.76 -7.68 39.83
C SER A 110 -26.93 -6.69 39.78
N TYR A 111 -26.88 -5.71 38.87
CA TYR A 111 -27.96 -4.74 38.68
C TYR A 111 -29.26 -5.40 38.20
N LEU A 112 -29.18 -6.32 37.23
CA LEU A 112 -30.33 -7.09 36.76
C LEU A 112 -31.00 -7.86 37.91
N LYS A 113 -30.19 -8.52 38.75
CA LYS A 113 -30.70 -9.22 39.93
C LYS A 113 -31.41 -8.26 40.90
N ARG A 114 -30.84 -7.07 41.14
CA ARG A 114 -31.44 -6.06 42.01
C ARG A 114 -32.76 -5.52 41.45
N ILE A 115 -32.84 -5.30 40.13
CA ILE A 115 -34.08 -4.90 39.47
C ILE A 115 -35.16 -5.96 39.68
N MET A 116 -34.85 -7.24 39.45
CA MET A 116 -35.80 -8.34 39.67
C MET A 116 -36.30 -8.42 41.14
N GLU A 117 -35.41 -8.19 42.11
CA GLU A 117 -35.79 -8.13 43.53
C GLU A 117 -36.76 -6.97 43.81
N LEU A 118 -36.45 -5.77 43.31
CA LEU A 118 -37.29 -4.58 43.47
C LEU A 118 -38.65 -4.74 42.77
N GLU A 119 -38.70 -5.35 41.60
CA GLU A 119 -39.96 -5.66 40.91
C GLU A 119 -40.83 -6.61 41.73
N LYS A 120 -40.23 -7.64 42.34
CA LYS A 120 -40.92 -8.57 43.22
C LYS A 120 -41.45 -7.89 44.49
N GLU A 121 -40.65 -7.04 45.12
CA GLU A 121 -41.07 -6.23 46.27
C GLU A 121 -42.24 -5.32 45.89
N ASN A 122 -42.16 -4.64 44.74
CA ASN A 122 -43.20 -3.74 44.25
C ASN A 122 -44.51 -4.50 43.92
N GLN A 123 -44.43 -5.70 43.33
CA GLN A 123 -45.60 -6.57 43.16
C GLN A 123 -46.22 -6.97 44.51
N GLY A 124 -45.39 -7.29 45.50
CA GLY A 124 -45.82 -7.58 46.87
C GLY A 124 -46.56 -6.41 47.51
N LEU A 125 -46.01 -5.19 47.39
CA LEU A 125 -46.63 -3.96 47.88
C LEU A 125 -47.95 -3.66 47.16
N LYS A 126 -48.00 -3.77 45.83
CA LYS A 126 -49.24 -3.60 45.05
C LYS A 126 -50.32 -4.59 45.50
N ALA A 127 -49.96 -5.84 45.75
CA ALA A 127 -50.88 -6.85 46.25
C ALA A 127 -51.36 -6.55 47.69
N ALA A 128 -50.48 -6.02 48.55
CA ALA A 128 -50.83 -5.60 49.91
C ALA A 128 -51.76 -4.39 49.91
N CYS A 129 -51.49 -3.36 49.10
CA CYS A 129 -52.38 -2.22 48.91
C CYS A 129 -53.77 -2.67 48.45
N ARG A 130 -53.89 -3.56 47.45
CA ARG A 130 -55.19 -4.09 47.00
C ARG A 130 -55.96 -4.84 48.09
N LYS A 131 -55.28 -5.37 49.11
CA LYS A 131 -55.89 -6.07 50.24
C LYS A 131 -56.21 -5.15 51.41
N SER A 132 -55.71 -3.91 51.43
CA SER A 132 -56.02 -2.97 52.50
C SER A 132 -57.48 -2.51 52.39
N ALA A 133 -58.19 -2.54 53.51
CA ALA A 133 -59.57 -2.09 53.62
C ALA A 133 -59.71 -0.59 53.27
N ASP A 134 -58.62 0.16 53.35
CA ASP A 134 -58.57 1.59 53.07
C ASP A 134 -58.81 1.89 51.59
N THR A 135 -58.39 1.03 50.65
CA THR A 135 -58.70 1.21 49.22
C THR A 135 -60.19 1.14 48.92
N LYS A 136 -60.92 0.19 49.54
CA LYS A 136 -62.38 0.13 49.44
C LYS A 136 -63.04 1.33 50.12
N MET A 137 -62.48 1.79 51.24
CA MET A 137 -62.97 2.99 51.94
C MET A 137 -62.75 4.25 51.09
N PHE A 138 -61.62 4.34 50.40
CA PHE A 138 -61.27 5.45 49.50
C PHE A 138 -62.10 5.45 48.21
N GLU A 139 -62.36 4.28 47.62
CA GLU A 139 -63.32 4.13 46.51
C GLU A 139 -64.74 4.52 46.95
N THR A 140 -65.16 4.14 48.16
CA THR A 140 -66.47 4.55 48.71
C THR A 140 -66.54 6.07 48.95
N LEU A 141 -65.42 6.68 49.37
CA LEU A 141 -65.32 8.14 49.54
C LEU A 141 -65.31 8.88 48.20
N LEU A 142 -64.62 8.36 47.18
CA LEU A 142 -64.63 8.91 45.82
C LEU A 142 -66.03 8.83 45.18
N GLU A 143 -66.72 7.70 45.35
CA GLU A 143 -68.10 7.55 44.88
C GLU A 143 -69.03 8.56 45.58
N ARG A 144 -68.85 8.77 46.89
CA ARG A 144 -69.57 9.81 47.65
C ARG A 144 -69.22 11.23 47.21
N MET A 145 -67.95 11.51 46.91
CA MET A 145 -67.53 12.82 46.40
C MET A 145 -68.09 13.08 45.00
N LYS A 146 -68.18 12.07 44.15
CA LYS A 146 -68.79 12.19 42.82
C LYS A 146 -70.28 12.47 42.89
N ILE A 147 -71.00 11.81 43.81
CA ILE A 147 -72.42 12.12 44.09
C ILE A 147 -72.57 13.55 44.64
N LEU A 148 -71.62 14.00 45.47
CA LEU A 148 -71.58 15.38 45.98
C LEU A 148 -71.28 16.41 44.87
N GLU A 149 -70.39 16.12 43.93
CA GLU A 149 -70.11 16.98 42.77
C GLU A 149 -71.29 17.04 41.80
N GLU A 150 -71.95 15.91 41.53
CA GLU A 150 -73.17 15.87 40.69
C GLU A 150 -74.34 16.64 41.33
N THR A 151 -74.44 16.64 42.66
CA THR A 151 -75.42 17.44 43.40
C THR A 151 -75.03 18.91 43.57
N HIS A 152 -73.73 19.26 43.59
CA HIS A 152 -73.26 20.64 43.58
C HIS A 152 -73.29 21.29 42.18
N SER A 153 -73.12 20.52 41.10
CA SER A 153 -73.16 21.00 39.71
C SER A 153 -74.57 21.45 39.29
N GLN A 154 -75.62 21.01 39.98
CA GLN A 154 -76.97 21.55 39.81
C GLN A 154 -77.25 22.85 40.59
N ASN A 155 -76.35 23.29 41.49
CA ASN A 155 -76.62 24.39 42.43
C ASN A 155 -75.56 25.50 42.51
N SER A 156 -74.46 25.47 41.75
CA SER A 156 -73.37 26.42 41.96
C SER A 156 -72.70 26.90 40.67
N SER A 157 -73.41 27.76 39.95
CA SER A 157 -72.83 28.76 39.08
C SER A 157 -72.15 29.85 39.91
N PHE A 158 -70.90 29.67 40.33
CA PHE A 158 -69.95 30.77 40.62
C PHE A 158 -68.61 30.20 41.11
N LEU A 159 -67.52 30.86 40.71
CA LEU A 159 -66.11 30.67 41.12
C LEU A 159 -65.29 29.64 40.33
N THR A 160 -65.00 29.98 39.08
CA THR A 160 -63.76 29.60 38.40
C THR A 160 -62.60 30.41 38.98
N ASN A 161 -61.66 29.74 39.66
CA ASN A 161 -60.23 30.11 39.70
C ASN A 161 -59.46 29.05 40.49
N SER A 162 -58.58 28.29 39.84
CA SER A 162 -57.21 28.06 40.32
C SER A 162 -56.37 27.19 39.38
N SER A 163 -55.21 27.77 39.04
CA SER A 163 -53.90 27.15 38.86
C SER A 163 -53.70 26.07 37.80
N THR A 164 -53.27 26.53 36.62
CA THR A 164 -52.40 25.76 35.73
C THR A 164 -51.00 25.68 36.35
N PHE A 165 -50.59 24.48 36.76
CA PHE A 165 -49.21 24.14 37.07
C PHE A 165 -48.47 24.04 35.72
N GLN A 166 -47.57 24.99 35.41
CA GLN A 166 -46.59 24.83 34.35
C GLN A 166 -45.25 24.46 34.98
N SER A 167 -44.90 23.18 34.85
CA SER A 167 -43.59 22.66 35.17
C SER A 167 -42.53 23.31 34.28
N THR A 168 -41.59 23.99 34.90
CA THR A 168 -40.35 24.48 34.30
C THR A 168 -39.35 23.33 34.19
N SER A 169 -39.10 22.81 32.97
CA SER A 169 -37.91 21.98 32.70
C SER A 169 -37.60 21.97 31.18
N THR A 170 -36.92 23.00 30.68
CA THR A 170 -36.51 23.07 29.25
C THR A 170 -35.08 23.62 29.06
N THR A 171 -34.17 23.45 30.01
CA THR A 171 -32.79 23.97 29.88
C THR A 171 -31.72 22.93 29.51
N ASN A 172 -32.01 21.63 29.53
CA ASN A 172 -31.00 20.58 29.26
C ASN A 172 -31.09 19.90 27.88
N SER A 173 -32.10 20.18 27.05
CA SER A 173 -32.30 19.41 25.81
C SER A 173 -31.25 19.73 24.73
N ALA A 174 -30.77 20.97 24.63
CA ALA A 174 -29.90 21.39 23.53
C ALA A 174 -28.45 20.86 23.63
N SER A 175 -27.89 20.82 24.85
CA SER A 175 -26.55 20.26 25.09
C SER A 175 -26.54 18.74 24.91
N GLU A 176 -27.63 18.08 25.31
CA GLU A 176 -27.81 16.64 25.17
C GLU A 176 -28.01 16.24 23.70
N GLU A 177 -28.82 16.98 22.95
CA GLU A 177 -28.95 16.82 21.49
C GLU A 177 -27.61 17.02 20.76
N LYS A 178 -26.82 18.03 21.15
CA LYS A 178 -25.51 18.28 20.51
C LYS A 178 -24.49 17.18 20.83
N LEU A 179 -24.53 16.65 22.05
CA LEU A 179 -23.69 15.52 22.46
C LEU A 179 -24.06 14.24 21.68
N ILE A 180 -25.35 14.00 21.46
CA ILE A 180 -25.82 12.87 20.63
C ILE A 180 -25.32 13.04 19.19
N GLU A 181 -25.50 14.23 18.58
CA GLU A 181 -25.05 14.52 17.21
C GLU A 181 -23.53 14.29 17.05
N MET A 182 -22.72 14.77 18.00
CA MET A 182 -21.26 14.61 17.94
C MET A 182 -20.82 13.15 18.13
N ASN A 183 -21.46 12.41 19.05
CA ASN A 183 -21.18 10.98 19.24
C ASN A 183 -21.60 10.14 18.04
N GLU A 184 -22.75 10.44 17.43
CA GLU A 184 -23.17 9.79 16.20
C GLU A 184 -22.16 10.05 15.08
N ARG A 185 -21.68 11.28 14.95
CA ARG A 185 -20.66 11.63 13.96
C ARG A 185 -19.32 10.92 14.21
N LYS A 186 -18.90 10.78 15.47
CA LYS A 186 -17.71 9.99 15.84
C LYS A 186 -17.88 8.52 15.46
N TYR A 187 -19.02 7.92 15.81
CA TYR A 187 -19.33 6.53 15.49
C TYR A 187 -19.33 6.27 13.97
N GLN A 188 -19.90 7.18 13.17
CA GLN A 188 -19.88 7.06 11.71
C GLN A 188 -18.47 7.09 11.14
N LEU A 189 -17.56 7.89 11.70
CA LEU A 189 -16.16 7.96 11.28
C LEU A 189 -15.38 6.70 11.65
N GLU A 190 -15.60 6.17 12.86
CA GLU A 190 -15.00 4.90 13.29
C GLU A 190 -15.45 3.72 12.42
N LEU A 191 -16.71 3.70 12.02
CA LEU A 191 -17.25 2.66 11.14
C LEU A 191 -16.73 2.77 9.71
N ALA A 192 -16.60 4.00 9.19
CA ALA A 192 -16.16 4.24 7.83
C ALA A 192 -14.65 3.99 7.64
N ASP A 193 -13.82 4.27 8.64
CA ASP A 193 -12.35 4.27 8.52
C ASP A 193 -11.84 4.95 7.22
N PRO A 194 -12.04 6.27 7.08
CA PRO A 194 -11.74 6.99 5.85
C PRO A 194 -10.28 6.88 5.40
N ILE A 195 -9.34 6.74 6.36
CA ILE A 195 -7.91 6.56 6.07
C ILE A 195 -7.68 5.20 5.41
N ALA A 196 -8.24 4.12 5.95
CA ALA A 196 -8.13 2.81 5.32
C ALA A 196 -8.77 2.77 3.93
N GLN A 197 -9.91 3.45 3.73
CA GLN A 197 -10.52 3.56 2.41
C GLN A 197 -9.60 4.27 1.40
N ALA A 198 -8.99 5.40 1.80
CA ALA A 198 -8.05 6.13 0.95
C ALA A 198 -6.79 5.30 0.64
N GLN A 199 -6.24 4.59 1.63
CA GLN A 199 -5.12 3.67 1.45
C GLN A 199 -5.43 2.55 0.45
N GLN A 200 -6.61 1.93 0.57
CA GLN A 200 -7.04 0.89 -0.38
C GLN A 200 -7.18 1.42 -1.81
N LEU A 201 -7.67 2.64 -1.98
CA LEU A 201 -7.77 3.32 -3.27
C LEU A 201 -6.39 3.55 -3.90
N ILE A 202 -5.42 4.03 -3.12
CA ILE A 202 -4.05 4.25 -3.58
C ILE A 202 -3.36 2.92 -3.90
N GLN A 203 -3.51 1.89 -3.06
CA GLN A 203 -2.98 0.55 -3.35
C GLN A 203 -3.55 -0.01 -4.65
N ARG A 204 -4.86 0.15 -4.90
CA ARG A 204 -5.47 -0.22 -6.18
C ARG A 204 -4.91 0.61 -7.34
N PHE A 205 -4.57 1.87 -7.13
CA PHE A 205 -3.94 2.68 -8.17
C PHE A 205 -2.51 2.21 -8.48
N MET A 206 -1.72 1.88 -7.45
CA MET A 206 -0.36 1.37 -7.59
C MET A 206 -0.29 0.05 -8.36
N THR A 207 -1.34 -0.79 -8.29
CA THR A 207 -1.41 -2.03 -9.10
C THR A 207 -1.79 -1.78 -10.56
N LEU A 208 -2.32 -0.60 -10.88
CA LEU A 208 -2.81 -0.25 -12.22
C LEU A 208 -1.87 0.70 -12.99
N THR A 209 -0.86 1.28 -12.35
CA THR A 209 0.08 2.19 -13.00
C THR A 209 1.51 2.02 -12.52
N ASP A 210 2.47 2.09 -13.45
CA ASP A 210 3.90 2.15 -13.17
C ASP A 210 4.42 3.61 -13.03
N ASP A 211 3.53 4.62 -13.09
CA ASP A 211 3.90 6.04 -12.99
C ASP A 211 4.28 6.42 -11.55
N ARG A 212 5.56 6.23 -11.22
CA ARG A 212 6.14 6.55 -9.91
C ARG A 212 5.92 7.98 -9.46
N VAL A 213 5.86 8.95 -10.38
CA VAL A 213 5.66 10.37 -10.00
C VAL A 213 4.23 10.58 -9.51
N ARG A 214 3.24 9.92 -10.13
CA ARG A 214 1.84 9.97 -9.68
C ARG A 214 1.63 9.21 -8.38
N ILE A 215 2.30 8.07 -8.21
CA ILE A 215 2.25 7.29 -6.96
C ILE A 215 2.76 8.14 -5.79
N LEU A 216 3.93 8.77 -5.92
CA LEU A 216 4.48 9.64 -4.87
C LEU A 216 3.55 10.81 -4.52
N LYS A 217 2.90 11.41 -5.52
CA LYS A 217 1.91 12.49 -5.27
C LYS A 217 0.68 12.00 -4.51
N LEU A 218 0.22 10.78 -4.78
CA LEU A 218 -0.90 10.16 -4.07
C LEU A 218 -0.54 9.80 -2.63
N GLU A 219 0.67 9.29 -2.42
CA GLU A 219 1.19 9.01 -1.07
C GLU A 219 1.30 10.31 -0.24
N MET A 220 1.84 11.38 -0.80
CA MET A 220 1.87 12.69 -0.12
C MET A 220 0.48 13.22 0.21
N PHE A 221 -0.47 13.08 -0.72
CA PHE A 221 -1.85 13.50 -0.47
C PHE A 221 -2.51 12.69 0.66
N LEU A 222 -2.19 11.40 0.77
CA LEU A 222 -2.69 10.56 1.87
C LEU A 222 -2.15 11.02 3.22
N ASP A 223 -0.88 11.40 3.28
CA ASP A 223 -0.26 11.93 4.50
C ASP A 223 -0.93 13.25 4.93
N ASP A 224 -1.18 14.16 3.98
CA ASP A 224 -1.90 15.41 4.24
C ASP A 224 -3.34 15.14 4.72
N PHE A 225 -4.06 14.23 4.06
CA PHE A 225 -5.40 13.81 4.46
C PHE A 225 -5.42 13.21 5.87
N ALA A 226 -4.47 12.32 6.19
CA ALA A 226 -4.38 11.69 7.50
C ALA A 226 -4.10 12.72 8.60
N TYR A 227 -3.27 13.72 8.31
CA TYR A 227 -3.02 14.84 9.21
C TYR A 227 -4.29 15.66 9.48
N GLU A 228 -4.98 16.11 8.44
CA GLU A 228 -6.22 16.90 8.57
C GLU A 228 -7.33 16.10 9.25
N TYR A 229 -7.44 14.80 8.96
CA TYR A 229 -8.40 13.90 9.60
C TYR A 229 -8.14 13.78 11.09
N THR A 230 -6.86 13.66 11.48
CA THR A 230 -6.46 13.61 12.88
C THR A 230 -6.84 14.90 13.62
N LEU A 231 -6.63 16.06 13.00
CA LEU A 231 -7.05 17.35 13.57
C LEU A 231 -8.57 17.40 13.76
N TYR A 232 -9.33 16.97 12.75
CA TYR A 232 -10.79 16.92 12.81
C TYR A 232 -11.30 16.03 13.95
N VAL A 233 -10.79 14.80 14.05
CA VAL A 233 -11.20 13.85 15.10
C VAL A 233 -10.82 14.38 16.49
N THR A 234 -9.64 14.96 16.63
CA THR A 234 -9.19 15.53 17.91
C THR A 234 -10.10 16.67 18.39
N ALA A 235 -10.49 17.57 17.49
CA ALA A 235 -11.43 18.65 17.81
C ALA A 235 -12.83 18.11 18.17
N LEU A 236 -13.30 17.09 17.46
CA LEU A 236 -14.55 16.41 17.76
C LEU A 236 -14.53 15.75 19.14
N GLU A 237 -13.46 15.04 19.48
CA GLU A 237 -13.30 14.39 20.78
C GLU A 237 -13.22 15.40 21.92
N SER A 238 -12.47 16.50 21.74
CA SER A 238 -12.38 17.57 22.74
C SER A 238 -13.75 18.20 23.03
N ASN A 239 -14.55 18.46 21.98
CA ASN A 239 -15.90 19.00 22.12
C ASN A 239 -16.87 18.03 22.81
N ILE A 240 -16.78 16.72 22.51
CA ILE A 240 -17.54 15.68 23.24
C ILE A 240 -17.16 15.69 24.72
N ASP A 241 -15.87 15.72 25.01
CA ASP A 241 -15.32 15.72 26.37
C ASP A 241 -15.80 16.93 27.19
N MET A 242 -15.86 18.11 26.56
CA MET A 242 -16.38 19.33 27.18
C MET A 242 -17.88 19.28 27.41
N LEU A 243 -18.66 18.82 26.43
CA LEU A 243 -20.10 18.62 26.60
C LEU A 243 -20.43 17.64 27.73
N MET A 244 -19.63 16.60 27.90
CA MET A 244 -19.75 15.66 29.02
C MET A 244 -19.40 16.29 30.38
N LYS A 245 -18.53 17.31 30.42
CA LYS A 245 -18.03 17.93 31.67
C LYS A 245 -18.84 19.15 32.12
N SER A 246 -19.19 20.07 31.23
CA SER A 246 -19.82 21.36 31.57
C SER A 246 -21.24 21.52 31.06
N ALA A 247 -21.67 20.74 30.06
CA ALA A 247 -22.92 20.96 29.31
C ALA A 247 -23.06 22.37 28.68
N GLU A 248 -22.01 23.19 28.72
CA GLU A 248 -22.00 24.55 28.18
C GLU A 248 -21.61 24.54 26.70
N LEU A 249 -22.51 25.06 25.85
CA LEU A 249 -22.31 25.13 24.40
C LEU A 249 -21.35 26.25 23.97
N SER A 250 -21.15 27.27 24.81
CA SER A 250 -20.33 28.46 24.52
C SER A 250 -18.84 28.17 24.44
N ASP A 251 -18.39 27.12 25.12
CA ASP A 251 -16.98 26.78 25.20
C ASP A 251 -16.52 25.94 24.01
N LEU A 252 -17.45 25.38 23.23
CA LEU A 252 -17.13 24.48 22.12
C LEU A 252 -16.29 25.18 21.06
N GLU A 253 -15.19 24.53 20.69
CA GLU A 253 -14.38 24.98 19.56
C GLU A 253 -15.10 24.66 18.25
N PRO A 254 -15.05 25.55 17.25
CA PRO A 254 -15.61 25.23 15.93
C PRO A 254 -14.87 24.03 15.33
N LEU A 255 -15.63 23.06 14.84
CA LEU A 255 -15.04 21.92 14.15
C LEU A 255 -14.36 22.39 12.86
N PRO A 256 -13.15 21.90 12.56
CA PRO A 256 -12.55 22.11 11.24
C PRO A 256 -13.45 21.54 10.15
N ASP A 257 -13.29 22.01 8.91
CA ASP A 257 -13.96 21.38 7.78
C ASP A 257 -13.53 19.91 7.68
N PHE A 258 -14.48 19.03 7.35
CA PHE A 258 -14.15 17.62 7.17
C PHE A 258 -13.23 17.48 5.95
N PRO A 259 -12.03 16.90 6.10
CA PRO A 259 -11.10 16.78 5.00
C PRO A 259 -11.70 15.90 3.92
N ASN A 260 -11.65 16.35 2.67
CA ASN A 260 -12.20 15.59 1.56
C ASN A 260 -11.13 14.61 1.02
N PRO A 261 -11.27 13.28 1.26
CA PRO A 261 -10.28 12.30 0.82
C PRO A 261 -10.21 12.16 -0.71
N LEU A 262 -11.19 12.66 -1.45
CA LEU A 262 -11.33 12.42 -2.89
C LEU A 262 -11.73 13.72 -3.57
N THR A 263 -10.76 14.61 -3.76
CA THR A 263 -11.00 15.80 -4.56
C THR A 263 -11.51 15.38 -5.95
N PRO A 264 -12.44 16.12 -6.56
CA PRO A 264 -12.96 15.81 -7.90
C PRO A 264 -11.85 15.64 -8.94
N GLU A 265 -10.75 16.38 -8.75
CA GLU A 265 -9.57 16.36 -9.59
C GLU A 265 -8.77 15.06 -9.47
N LEU A 266 -8.68 14.50 -8.25
CA LEU A 266 -8.07 13.19 -7.99
C LEU A 266 -8.92 12.06 -8.54
N MET A 267 -10.23 12.12 -8.34
CA MET A 267 -11.18 11.14 -8.87
C MET A 267 -11.20 11.13 -10.40
N ALA A 268 -11.14 12.30 -11.03
CA ALA A 268 -11.01 12.40 -12.49
C ALA A 268 -9.71 11.75 -13.00
N GLN A 269 -8.60 11.89 -12.27
CA GLN A 269 -7.33 11.24 -12.60
C GLN A 269 -7.38 9.71 -12.40
N PHE A 270 -8.04 9.25 -11.33
CA PHE A 270 -8.27 7.83 -11.06
C PHE A 270 -9.15 7.18 -12.13
N GLU A 271 -10.25 7.82 -12.49
CA GLU A 271 -11.13 7.39 -13.58
C GLU A 271 -10.43 7.40 -14.94
N ALA A 272 -9.58 8.39 -15.22
CA ALA A 272 -8.80 8.44 -16.45
C ALA A 272 -7.78 7.29 -16.52
N ALA A 273 -7.16 6.92 -15.40
CA ALA A 273 -6.25 5.77 -15.32
C ALA A 273 -7.01 4.44 -15.52
N LEU A 274 -8.18 4.27 -14.89
CA LEU A 274 -9.05 3.11 -15.10
C LEU A 274 -9.55 2.98 -16.54
N LYS A 275 -9.88 4.10 -17.20
CA LYS A 275 -10.31 4.12 -18.60
C LYS A 275 -9.17 3.75 -19.57
N LYS A 276 -7.92 4.05 -19.22
CA LYS A 276 -6.74 3.65 -20.02
C LYS A 276 -6.54 2.12 -20.00
N ASP A 277 -6.89 1.48 -18.89
CA ASP A 277 -6.74 0.04 -18.66
C ASP A 277 -7.94 -0.82 -19.16
N ASN A 278 -9.05 -0.15 -19.53
CA ASN A 278 -10.20 -0.75 -20.23
C ASN A 278 -10.10 -0.68 -21.76
N SER A 279 -8.99 -0.18 -22.31
CA SER A 279 -8.60 -0.57 -23.67
C SER A 279 -8.24 -2.06 -23.64
N PRO A 280 -8.57 -2.86 -24.67
CA PRO A 280 -8.41 -4.31 -24.63
C PRO A 280 -6.95 -4.64 -24.28
N ARG A 281 -6.74 -5.14 -23.06
CA ARG A 281 -5.44 -5.52 -22.51
C ARG A 281 -4.74 -6.48 -23.47
N GLU A 282 -3.71 -5.99 -24.15
CA GLU A 282 -2.64 -6.84 -24.66
C GLU A 282 -1.95 -7.51 -23.47
N ASN A 283 -2.28 -8.78 -23.28
CA ASN A 283 -1.54 -9.84 -22.60
C ASN A 283 -0.15 -9.46 -22.06
N ARG A 284 -0.06 -8.93 -20.83
CA ARG A 284 1.14 -9.07 -20.00
C ARG A 284 1.07 -10.40 -19.24
N PHE A 285 1.29 -11.50 -19.95
CA PHE A 285 1.86 -12.69 -19.34
C PHE A 285 3.34 -12.40 -19.09
N THR A 286 3.83 -12.72 -17.89
CA THR A 286 5.24 -12.70 -17.52
C THR A 286 6.05 -13.54 -18.50
N MET A 287 6.80 -12.89 -19.40
CA MET A 287 7.58 -13.57 -20.44
C MET A 287 8.97 -13.90 -19.94
N ASN A 288 9.24 -15.19 -19.74
CA ASN A 288 10.59 -15.73 -19.61
C ASN A 288 11.25 -15.64 -21.01
N THR A 289 12.08 -14.63 -21.24
CA THR A 289 12.78 -14.38 -22.52
C THR A 289 14.02 -15.26 -22.72
N SER A 290 14.30 -16.19 -21.81
CA SER A 290 15.51 -17.01 -21.83
C SER A 290 15.40 -18.28 -22.67
N ASN A 291 14.19 -18.75 -22.99
CA ASN A 291 13.95 -19.99 -23.74
C ASN A 291 13.04 -19.77 -24.94
N CYS A 292 13.31 -20.47 -26.04
CA CYS A 292 12.48 -20.49 -27.23
C CYS A 292 11.16 -21.23 -26.94
N GLN A 293 10.01 -20.58 -27.12
CA GLN A 293 8.70 -21.19 -26.83
C GLN A 293 8.29 -22.32 -27.77
N ILE A 294 9.01 -22.52 -28.88
CA ILE A 294 8.73 -23.59 -29.85
C ILE A 294 9.47 -24.88 -29.50
N CYS A 295 10.73 -24.78 -29.06
CA CYS A 295 11.58 -25.93 -28.80
C CYS A 295 12.02 -26.06 -27.34
N GLU A 296 11.60 -25.13 -26.49
CA GLU A 296 11.89 -25.04 -25.04
C GLU A 296 13.39 -24.95 -24.68
N ARG A 297 14.27 -24.78 -25.67
CA ARG A 297 15.72 -24.62 -25.47
C ARG A 297 16.09 -23.17 -25.17
N SER A 298 17.16 -22.99 -24.41
CA SER A 298 17.71 -21.67 -24.10
C SER A 298 18.13 -20.91 -25.35
N ILE A 299 17.77 -19.63 -25.40
CA ILE A 299 18.20 -18.70 -26.44
C ILE A 299 19.57 -18.15 -26.04
N GLU A 300 20.62 -18.65 -26.68
CA GLU A 300 21.98 -18.17 -26.46
C GLU A 300 22.23 -16.84 -27.17
N LYS A 301 23.16 -16.02 -26.66
CA LYS A 301 23.46 -14.65 -27.15
C LYS A 301 23.86 -14.55 -28.64
N HIS A 302 24.13 -15.69 -29.29
CA HIS A 302 24.58 -15.75 -30.69
C HIS A 302 23.52 -16.36 -31.63
N HIS A 303 22.35 -16.72 -31.13
CA HIS A 303 21.27 -17.21 -32.00
C HIS A 303 20.52 -16.03 -32.63
N GLU A 304 20.16 -16.16 -33.90
CA GLU A 304 19.22 -15.23 -34.54
C GLU A 304 17.82 -15.46 -33.94
N ILE A 305 17.25 -14.40 -33.36
CA ILE A 305 15.98 -14.43 -32.63
C ILE A 305 14.94 -13.69 -33.47
N GLU A 306 13.75 -14.25 -33.56
CA GLU A 306 12.57 -13.58 -34.10
C GLU A 306 11.54 -13.43 -32.98
N ALA A 307 10.73 -12.37 -33.04
CA ALA A 307 9.65 -12.11 -32.10
C ALA A 307 8.29 -12.16 -32.81
N CYS A 308 7.26 -12.60 -32.10
CA CYS A 308 5.90 -12.56 -32.64
C CYS A 308 5.33 -11.15 -32.49
N ASP A 309 4.93 -10.53 -33.60
CA ASP A 309 4.40 -9.15 -33.61
C ASP A 309 3.17 -8.94 -32.70
N SER A 310 2.43 -9.99 -32.38
CA SER A 310 1.19 -9.87 -31.59
C SER A 310 1.32 -10.25 -30.12
N CYS A 311 2.32 -11.04 -29.74
CA CYS A 311 2.53 -11.38 -28.33
C CYS A 311 3.92 -11.02 -27.81
N GLY A 312 4.86 -10.61 -28.66
CA GLY A 312 6.23 -10.23 -28.27
C GLY A 312 7.12 -11.40 -27.80
N GLN A 313 6.67 -12.65 -27.95
CA GLN A 313 7.45 -13.82 -27.54
C GLN A 313 8.61 -14.09 -28.51
N HIS A 314 9.76 -14.43 -27.93
CA HIS A 314 11.00 -14.70 -28.65
C HIS A 314 11.15 -16.19 -28.95
N PHE A 315 11.61 -16.50 -30.15
CA PHE A 315 11.93 -17.87 -30.57
C PHE A 315 13.15 -17.85 -31.49
N HIS A 316 13.80 -19.01 -31.63
CA HIS A 316 14.86 -19.16 -32.63
C HIS A 316 14.27 -18.92 -34.02
N ARG A 317 14.96 -18.14 -34.84
CA ARG A 317 14.58 -17.88 -36.24
C ARG A 317 14.25 -19.15 -37.02
N GLU A 318 15.05 -20.20 -36.81
CA GLU A 318 14.82 -21.49 -37.47
C GLU A 318 13.55 -22.20 -36.99
N CYS A 319 13.19 -22.06 -35.70
CA CYS A 319 11.93 -22.57 -35.18
C CYS A 319 10.73 -21.80 -35.75
N GLY A 320 10.84 -20.48 -35.87
CA GLY A 320 9.83 -19.62 -36.50
C GLY A 320 9.60 -19.98 -37.98
N ARG A 321 10.68 -20.19 -38.73
CA ARG A 321 10.64 -20.61 -40.15
C ARG A 321 9.85 -21.91 -40.33
N VAL A 322 10.14 -22.94 -39.54
CA VAL A 322 9.46 -24.25 -39.64
C VAL A 322 7.96 -24.13 -39.34
N PHE A 323 7.58 -23.29 -38.38
CA PHE A 323 6.17 -23.05 -38.05
C PHE A 323 5.45 -22.25 -39.14
N SER A 324 6.13 -21.27 -39.73
CA SER A 324 5.64 -20.48 -40.86
C SER A 324 5.39 -21.35 -42.11
N GLU A 325 6.34 -22.21 -42.47
CA GLU A 325 6.21 -23.14 -43.61
C GLU A 325 4.99 -24.07 -43.45
N ARG A 326 4.63 -24.39 -42.20
CA ARG A 326 3.50 -25.25 -41.85
C ARG A 326 2.20 -24.48 -41.57
N GLN A 327 2.20 -23.16 -41.73
CA GLN A 327 1.07 -22.27 -41.43
C GLN A 327 0.47 -22.46 -40.03
N LEU A 328 1.32 -22.78 -39.05
CA LEU A 328 0.89 -22.98 -37.67
C LEU A 328 0.68 -21.63 -36.97
N ASN A 329 -0.21 -21.64 -35.97
CA ASN A 329 -0.41 -20.49 -35.09
C ASN A 329 0.72 -20.38 -34.07
N CYS A 330 0.88 -19.20 -33.48
CA CYS A 330 1.73 -18.97 -32.32
C CYS A 330 1.40 -19.96 -31.20
N VAL A 331 2.44 -20.56 -30.60
CA VAL A 331 2.30 -21.57 -29.53
C VAL A 331 1.96 -20.92 -28.19
N THR A 332 2.11 -19.59 -28.08
CA THR A 332 1.80 -18.84 -26.86
C THR A 332 0.30 -18.92 -26.54
N PRO A 333 -0.07 -19.36 -25.33
CA PRO A 333 -1.46 -19.41 -24.91
C PRO A 333 -2.16 -18.05 -25.12
N GLY A 334 -3.26 -18.04 -25.87
CA GLY A 334 -4.03 -16.83 -26.15
C GLY A 334 -3.55 -15.99 -27.34
N CYS A 335 -2.50 -16.39 -28.06
CA CYS A 335 -2.06 -15.72 -29.28
C CYS A 335 -2.69 -16.36 -30.52
N THR A 336 -3.37 -15.56 -31.35
CA THR A 336 -4.05 -16.03 -32.58
C THR A 336 -3.25 -15.78 -33.86
N SER A 337 -2.04 -15.26 -33.75
CA SER A 337 -1.24 -14.85 -34.91
C SER A 337 -0.60 -16.04 -35.62
N LYS A 338 -0.69 -16.01 -36.95
CA LYS A 338 -0.09 -17.01 -37.84
C LYS A 338 1.35 -16.64 -38.17
N PHE A 339 2.26 -17.60 -38.04
CA PHE A 339 3.63 -17.45 -38.52
C PHE A 339 3.64 -17.23 -40.05
N GLY A 340 4.29 -16.14 -40.51
CA GLY A 340 4.56 -15.90 -41.93
C GLY A 340 3.62 -14.96 -42.72
N GLY A 341 2.61 -14.33 -42.11
CA GLY A 341 1.82 -13.28 -42.77
C GLY A 341 2.40 -11.89 -42.50
N ALA A 342 2.37 -10.96 -43.46
CA ALA A 342 2.82 -9.53 -43.53
C ALA A 342 3.38 -8.73 -42.32
N ASN A 343 3.21 -9.20 -41.08
CA ASN A 343 3.65 -8.67 -39.80
C ASN A 343 4.73 -9.59 -39.16
N TRP A 344 5.88 -9.77 -39.81
CA TRP A 344 7.08 -10.34 -39.16
C TRP A 344 8.31 -9.59 -39.70
N ARG A 345 9.19 -9.09 -38.82
CA ARG A 345 10.49 -8.49 -39.18
C ARG A 345 11.64 -9.19 -38.50
#